data_AF-A0A7K4CUG1-F1
#
_entry.id   AF-A0A7K4CUG1-F1
#
_cell.length_a   1.000
_cell.length_b   1.000
_cell.length_c   1.000
_cell.angle_alpha   90.00
_cell.angle_beta   90.00
_cell.angle_gamma   90.00
#
_symmetry.space_group_name_H-M   'P 1'
#
loop_
_entity.id
_entity.type
_entity.pdbx_description
1 polymer ?
#
loop_
_entity_poly.entity_id
_entity_poly.type
_entity_poly.pdbx_seq_one_letter_code
_entity_poly.pdbx_strand_id
1 'polypeptide(L)'
;MVRILTAPPGTGGWLASSATFSDDMQYRYTLERILKQCGGRCVFIGLNPSTADELKNDPTVARCINYARAWGYGEFVMLNAFALRSTDPAALRSCDDPVGAENDAYIKAEVGKASIVVAAWGTHARLLGRHEALLAMLPALHCLGTTKEGYPKHPLYLRKDLAPVAYIKEPRRT
;
A
#
# COMPACT_ATOMS: atom_id res chain seq x y z
N MET A 1 12.84 -16.30 -6.23
CA MET A 1 13.92 -15.30 -6.16
C MET A 1 13.27 -13.94 -6.36
N VAL A 2 13.70 -12.91 -5.62
CA VAL A 2 13.12 -11.56 -5.72
C VAL A 2 14.16 -10.57 -6.27
N ARG A 3 13.69 -9.50 -6.89
CA ARG A 3 14.53 -8.39 -7.37
C ARG A 3 14.29 -7.16 -6.51
N ILE A 4 15.36 -6.61 -5.96
CA ILE A 4 15.33 -5.34 -5.24
C ILE A 4 16.01 -4.31 -6.14
N LEU A 5 15.25 -3.29 -6.55
CA LEU A 5 15.77 -2.17 -7.32
C LEU A 5 15.83 -0.93 -6.43
N THR A 6 16.90 -0.14 -6.58
CA THR A 6 17.13 1.08 -5.81
C THR A 6 17.42 2.25 -6.74
N ALA A 7 16.83 3.41 -6.47
CA ALA A 7 17.15 4.62 -7.22
C ALA A 7 18.53 5.18 -6.86
N PRO A 8 19.24 5.80 -7.82
CA PRO A 8 20.42 6.60 -7.51
C PRO A 8 20.10 7.74 -6.53
N PRO A 9 21.06 8.15 -5.68
CA PRO A 9 20.90 9.31 -4.80
C PRO A 9 20.47 10.56 -5.56
N GLY A 10 19.59 11.37 -4.97
CA GLY A 10 19.10 12.62 -5.57
C GLY A 10 17.93 12.48 -6.56
N THR A 11 17.49 11.25 -6.87
CA THR A 11 16.31 11.01 -7.71
C THR A 11 15.02 11.36 -6.94
N GLY A 12 14.07 12.06 -7.56
CA GLY A 12 12.67 12.14 -7.10
C GLY A 12 12.35 12.86 -5.78
N GLY A 13 13.31 13.54 -5.15
CA GLY A 13 13.08 14.33 -3.93
C GLY A 13 12.85 13.49 -2.66
N TRP A 14 13.44 12.29 -2.62
CA TRP A 14 13.58 11.43 -1.45
C TRP A 14 15.07 11.18 -1.18
N LEU A 15 15.41 10.86 0.07
CA LEU A 15 16.79 10.54 0.46
C LEU A 15 17.23 9.16 -0.06
N ALA A 16 16.30 8.21 -0.11
CA ALA A 16 16.49 6.90 -0.70
C ALA A 16 15.16 6.34 -1.19
N SER A 17 15.22 5.45 -2.17
CA SER A 17 14.04 4.78 -2.74
C SER A 17 14.41 3.39 -3.22
N SER A 18 13.52 2.45 -2.93
CA SER A 18 13.63 1.07 -3.38
C SER A 18 12.26 0.49 -3.74
N ALA A 19 12.27 -0.57 -4.53
CA ALA A 19 11.10 -1.39 -4.81
C ALA A 19 11.51 -2.85 -4.89
N THR A 20 10.69 -3.72 -4.32
CA THR A 20 10.91 -5.17 -4.35
C THR A 20 9.88 -5.82 -5.26
N PHE A 21 10.36 -6.63 -6.20
CA PHE A 21 9.59 -7.30 -7.23
C PHE A 21 9.81 -8.81 -7.22
N SER A 22 8.89 -9.56 -7.83
CA SER A 22 9.20 -10.91 -8.30
C SER A 22 10.30 -10.87 -9.36
N ASP A 23 10.98 -12.00 -9.57
CA ASP A 23 12.05 -12.09 -10.57
C ASP A 23 11.59 -11.76 -12.01
N ASP A 24 10.36 -12.15 -12.34
CA ASP A 24 9.72 -11.85 -13.63
C ASP A 24 9.09 -10.45 -13.72
N MET A 25 9.23 -9.64 -12.65
CA MET A 25 8.69 -8.28 -12.55
C MET A 25 7.16 -8.17 -12.65
N GLN A 26 6.42 -9.28 -12.58
CA GLN A 26 4.94 -9.28 -12.61
C GLN A 26 4.35 -8.78 -11.29
N TYR A 27 5.02 -9.07 -10.17
CA TYR A 27 4.59 -8.68 -8.84
C TYR A 27 5.47 -7.57 -8.27
N ARG A 28 4.86 -6.61 -7.57
CA ARG A 28 5.57 -5.65 -6.71
C ARG A 28 5.11 -5.83 -5.28
N TYR A 29 6.02 -6.26 -4.42
CA TYR A 29 5.74 -6.53 -3.01
C TYR A 29 5.86 -5.28 -2.15
N THR A 30 6.90 -4.46 -2.38
CA THR A 30 7.13 -3.22 -1.63
C THR A 30 7.55 -2.09 -2.54
N LEU A 31 7.24 -0.87 -2.11
CA LEU A 31 7.77 0.37 -2.65
C LEU A 31 8.07 1.30 -1.48
N GLU A 32 9.34 1.61 -1.25
CA GLU A 32 9.81 2.35 -0.09
C GLU A 32 10.39 3.70 -0.49
N ARG A 33 10.18 4.70 0.36
CA ARG A 33 10.74 6.05 0.24
C ARG A 33 11.21 6.52 1.61
N ILE A 34 12.47 6.93 1.69
CA ILE A 34 12.99 7.66 2.85
C ILE A 34 12.82 9.15 2.56
N LEU A 35 11.90 9.80 3.26
CA LEU A 35 11.50 11.19 3.04
C LEU A 35 12.36 12.16 3.85
N LYS A 36 12.76 11.74 5.06
CA LYS A 36 13.70 12.44 5.96
C LYS A 36 14.26 11.44 6.97
N GLN A 37 15.31 11.81 7.70
CA GLN A 37 16.02 10.92 8.62
C GLN A 37 15.23 10.52 9.88
N CYS A 38 14.13 11.21 10.20
CA CYS A 38 13.36 11.02 11.44
C CYS A 38 11.85 11.00 11.18
N GLY A 39 11.06 10.46 12.11
CA GLY A 39 9.59 10.53 12.06
C GLY A 39 8.87 9.19 11.85
N GLY A 40 9.56 8.05 11.91
CA GLY A 40 8.94 6.73 11.83
C GLY A 40 8.38 6.37 10.46
N ARG A 41 7.79 5.17 10.38
CA ARG A 41 7.36 4.53 9.13
C ARG A 41 5.85 4.55 8.96
N CYS A 42 5.39 5.18 7.89
CA CYS A 42 3.98 5.19 7.47
C CYS A 42 3.77 4.19 6.34
N VAL A 43 2.99 3.14 6.61
CA VAL A 43 2.62 2.13 5.64
C VAL A 43 1.23 2.43 5.08
N PHE A 44 1.09 2.42 3.76
CA PHE A 44 -0.21 2.35 3.09
C PHE A 44 -0.39 0.98 2.42
N ILE A 45 -1.60 0.43 2.48
CA ILE A 45 -1.97 -0.79 1.78
C ILE A 45 -3.05 -0.46 0.75
N GLY A 46 -2.65 -0.34 -0.52
CA GLY A 46 -3.54 -0.12 -1.66
C GLY A 46 -4.15 -1.41 -2.21
N LEU A 47 -4.83 -1.33 -3.35
CA LEU A 47 -5.43 -2.50 -3.99
C LEU A 47 -4.39 -3.36 -4.70
N ASN A 48 -3.74 -2.81 -5.72
CA ASN A 48 -2.73 -3.46 -6.53
C ASN A 48 -1.72 -2.42 -7.06
N PRO A 49 -0.45 -2.80 -7.27
CA PRO A 49 0.53 -1.91 -7.87
C PRO A 49 0.11 -1.43 -9.26
N SER A 50 0.36 -0.16 -9.54
CA SER A 50 0.26 0.42 -10.89
C SER A 50 1.65 0.71 -11.44
N THR A 51 1.94 1.94 -11.86
CA THR A 51 3.16 2.31 -12.59
C THR A 51 4.30 2.82 -11.72
N ALA A 52 4.09 3.07 -10.42
CA ALA A 52 5.18 3.48 -9.54
C ALA A 52 6.26 2.39 -9.40
N ASP A 53 7.51 2.82 -9.34
CA ASP A 53 8.71 1.99 -9.20
C ASP A 53 9.74 2.74 -8.36
N GLU A 54 10.96 2.24 -8.21
CA GLU A 54 12.01 2.91 -7.44
C GLU A 54 12.34 4.32 -7.95
N LEU A 55 12.09 4.63 -9.24
CA LEU A 55 12.47 5.90 -9.87
C LEU A 55 11.34 6.93 -9.85
N LYS A 56 10.08 6.51 -9.93
CA LYS A 56 8.94 7.42 -10.08
C LYS A 56 7.71 7.03 -9.25
N ASN A 57 6.87 8.02 -9.01
CA ASN A 57 5.57 7.83 -8.36
C ASN A 57 4.45 7.87 -9.40
N ASP A 58 3.39 7.11 -9.14
CA ASP A 58 2.08 7.28 -9.77
C ASP A 58 1.21 8.25 -8.93
N PRO A 59 0.03 8.69 -9.42
CA PRO A 59 -0.81 9.66 -8.70
C PRO A 59 -1.23 9.19 -7.29
N THR A 60 -1.45 7.89 -7.11
CA THR A 60 -1.85 7.32 -5.81
C THR A 60 -0.69 7.38 -4.83
N VAL A 61 0.50 6.93 -5.25
CA VAL A 61 1.71 6.98 -4.41
C VAL A 61 2.08 8.43 -4.06
N ALA A 62 2.02 9.35 -5.02
CA ALA A 62 2.26 10.77 -4.75
C ALA A 62 1.28 11.33 -3.71
N ARG A 63 0.00 10.96 -3.79
CA ARG A 63 -1.02 11.34 -2.80
C ARG A 63 -0.70 10.77 -1.41
N CYS A 64 -0.34 9.49 -1.30
CA CYS A 64 -0.02 8.86 -0.02
C CYS A 64 1.24 9.45 0.62
N ILE A 65 2.27 9.75 -0.17
CA ILE A 65 3.49 10.42 0.32
C ILE A 65 3.15 11.80 0.89
N ASN A 66 2.25 12.55 0.24
CA ASN A 66 1.84 13.86 0.74
C ASN A 66 1.12 13.77 2.09
N TYR A 67 0.27 12.75 2.31
CA TYR A 67 -0.29 12.48 3.63
C TYR A 67 0.80 12.15 4.66
N ALA A 68 1.70 11.22 4.33
CA ALA A 68 2.79 10.83 5.22
C ALA A 68 3.66 12.03 5.65
N ARG A 69 3.98 12.93 4.70
CA ARG A 69 4.68 14.20 4.97
C ARG A 69 3.87 15.13 5.87
N ALA A 70 2.58 15.31 5.57
CA ALA A 70 1.69 16.19 6.34
C ALA A 70 1.53 15.71 7.79
N TRP A 71 1.57 14.40 8.04
CA TRP A 71 1.52 13.80 9.38
C TRP A 71 2.90 13.70 10.04
N GLY A 72 3.96 14.14 9.36
CA GLY A 72 5.30 14.21 9.93
C GLY A 72 6.13 12.94 9.85
N TYR A 73 5.71 11.93 9.07
CA TYR A 73 6.46 10.68 8.93
C TYR A 73 7.74 10.84 8.11
N GLY A 74 8.75 10.05 8.47
CA GLY A 74 10.07 10.05 7.83
C GLY A 74 10.24 9.02 6.74
N GLU A 75 9.50 7.91 6.83
CA GLU A 75 9.54 6.83 5.87
C GLU A 75 8.13 6.53 5.37
N PHE A 76 8.03 6.22 4.09
CA PHE A 76 6.79 5.82 3.44
C PHE A 76 6.98 4.46 2.78
N VAL A 77 6.03 3.56 2.98
CA VAL A 77 5.99 2.27 2.30
C VAL A 77 4.61 2.07 1.67
N MET A 78 4.58 1.76 0.38
CA MET A 78 3.37 1.34 -0.32
C MET A 78 3.39 -0.18 -0.50
N LEU A 79 2.42 -0.82 0.12
CA LEU A 79 2.06 -2.23 -0.05
C LEU A 79 0.72 -2.32 -0.78
N ASN A 80 0.32 -3.53 -1.16
CA ASN A 80 -0.96 -3.73 -1.83
C ASN A 80 -1.62 -5.05 -1.41
N ALA A 81 -2.95 -5.06 -1.41
CA ALA A 81 -3.74 -6.25 -1.17
C ALA A 81 -3.37 -7.37 -2.15
N PHE A 82 -3.13 -7.03 -3.42
CA PHE A 82 -2.69 -7.93 -4.47
C PHE A 82 -1.34 -7.46 -5.01
N ALA A 83 -0.39 -8.36 -5.26
CA ALA A 83 0.93 -7.96 -5.75
C ALA A 83 0.98 -7.74 -7.27
N LEU A 84 -0.02 -8.22 -8.04
CA LEU A 84 -0.06 -8.08 -9.50
C LEU A 84 0.02 -6.62 -9.94
N ARG A 85 1.07 -6.30 -10.70
CA ARG A 85 1.24 -4.98 -11.29
C ARG A 85 0.32 -4.84 -12.49
N SER A 86 -0.63 -3.92 -12.39
CA SER A 86 -1.56 -3.58 -13.46
C SER A 86 -2.13 -2.18 -13.26
N THR A 87 -2.26 -1.41 -14.34
CA THR A 87 -3.02 -0.15 -14.33
C THR A 87 -4.53 -0.38 -14.25
N ASP A 88 -5.01 -1.55 -14.67
CA ASP A 88 -6.41 -1.94 -14.65
C ASP A 88 -6.67 -3.00 -13.55
N PRO A 89 -7.44 -2.66 -12.50
CA PRO A 89 -7.86 -3.61 -11.47
C PRO A 89 -8.66 -4.81 -12.00
N ALA A 90 -9.25 -4.73 -13.20
CA ALA A 90 -9.95 -5.86 -13.80
C ALA A 90 -9.02 -7.04 -14.10
N ALA A 91 -7.73 -6.78 -14.36
CA ALA A 91 -6.71 -7.81 -14.59
C ALA A 91 -6.53 -8.75 -13.39
N LEU A 92 -6.88 -8.32 -12.18
CA LEU A 92 -6.84 -9.16 -10.98
C LEU A 92 -7.77 -10.38 -11.09
N ARG A 93 -8.83 -10.31 -11.91
CA ARG A 93 -9.79 -11.41 -12.09
C ARG A 93 -9.34 -12.44 -13.11
N SER A 94 -8.43 -12.07 -14.01
CA SER A 94 -7.92 -12.92 -15.09
C SER A 94 -6.55 -13.50 -14.80
N CYS A 95 -5.92 -13.11 -13.70
CA CYS A 95 -4.67 -13.67 -13.22
C CYS A 95 -4.97 -14.83 -12.27
N ASP A 96 -4.22 -15.94 -12.39
CA ASP A 96 -4.43 -17.13 -11.57
C ASP A 96 -4.09 -16.89 -10.09
N ASP A 97 -3.00 -16.17 -9.81
CA ASP A 97 -2.58 -15.77 -8.46
C ASP A 97 -2.33 -14.25 -8.38
N PRO A 98 -3.39 -13.43 -8.34
CA PRO A 98 -3.21 -11.97 -8.26
C PRO A 98 -2.63 -11.54 -6.91
N VAL A 99 -2.76 -12.38 -5.86
CA VAL A 99 -2.24 -12.07 -4.52
C VAL A 99 -0.72 -12.09 -4.57
N GLY A 100 -0.14 -13.09 -5.22
CA GLY A 100 1.29 -13.35 -5.30
C GLY A 100 1.78 -14.08 -4.06
N ALA A 101 2.40 -15.24 -4.26
CA ALA A 101 2.83 -16.16 -3.20
C ALA A 101 3.63 -15.51 -2.04
N GLU A 102 4.49 -14.52 -2.31
CA GLU A 102 5.31 -13.88 -1.28
C GLU A 102 4.67 -12.62 -0.65
N ASN A 103 3.55 -12.14 -1.20
CA ASN A 103 3.00 -10.83 -0.84
C ASN A 103 2.65 -10.70 0.64
N ASP A 104 2.02 -11.73 1.22
CA ASP A 104 1.63 -11.72 2.64
C ASP A 104 2.83 -11.69 3.58
N ALA A 105 3.95 -12.28 3.19
CA ALA A 105 5.18 -12.23 3.97
C ALA A 105 5.74 -10.80 4.01
N TYR A 106 5.79 -10.12 2.87
CA TYR A 106 6.20 -8.72 2.79
C TYR A 106 5.23 -7.80 3.53
N ILE A 107 3.92 -8.03 3.43
CA ILE A 107 2.93 -7.23 4.16
C ILE A 107 3.17 -7.33 5.67
N LYS A 108 3.30 -8.55 6.22
CA LYS A 108 3.55 -8.75 7.65
C LYS A 108 4.87 -8.11 8.10
N ALA A 109 5.93 -8.31 7.33
CA ALA A 109 7.25 -7.78 7.65
C ALA A 109 7.26 -6.25 7.72
N GLU A 110 6.61 -5.59 6.78
CA GLU A 110 6.56 -4.13 6.69
C GLU A 110 5.59 -3.51 7.71
N VAL A 111 4.45 -4.16 7.94
CA VAL A 111 3.51 -3.78 9.02
C VAL A 111 4.16 -3.90 10.40
N GLY A 112 4.98 -4.93 10.63
CA GLY A 112 5.69 -5.11 11.91
C GLY A 112 6.68 -3.99 12.26
N LYS A 113 7.12 -3.21 11.26
CA LYS A 113 8.02 -2.05 11.43
C LYS A 113 7.26 -0.72 11.46
N ALA A 114 5.96 -0.72 11.20
CA ALA A 114 5.19 0.47 10.94
C ALA A 114 4.84 1.22 12.23
N SER A 115 4.99 2.54 12.20
CA SER A 115 4.41 3.43 13.22
C SER A 115 2.91 3.63 12.99
N ILE A 116 2.45 3.55 11.73
CA ILE A 116 1.04 3.55 11.36
C ILE A 116 0.83 2.71 10.09
N VAL A 117 -0.30 2.01 10.02
CA VAL A 117 -0.75 1.28 8.83
C VAL A 117 -2.09 1.83 8.38
N VAL A 118 -2.15 2.32 7.15
CA VAL A 118 -3.34 2.92 6.54
C VAL A 118 -3.86 2.00 5.44
N ALA A 119 -5.04 1.41 5.66
CA ALA A 119 -5.77 0.65 4.67
C ALA A 119 -6.40 1.60 3.63
N ALA A 120 -6.29 1.25 2.35
CA ALA A 120 -6.74 2.08 1.23
C ALA A 120 -7.09 1.29 -0.04
N TRP A 121 -7.48 0.01 0.11
CA TRP A 121 -7.65 -0.94 -1.00
C TRP A 121 -9.03 -0.94 -1.68
N GLY A 122 -10.03 -0.24 -1.14
CA GLY A 122 -11.35 -0.11 -1.76
C GLY A 122 -12.16 -1.41 -1.85
N THR A 123 -13.29 -1.35 -2.55
CA THR A 123 -14.27 -2.45 -2.62
C THR A 123 -13.81 -3.65 -3.46
N HIS A 124 -12.81 -3.46 -4.33
CA HIS A 124 -12.28 -4.53 -5.17
C HIS A 124 -11.51 -5.59 -4.38
N ALA A 125 -11.06 -5.28 -3.16
CA ALA A 125 -10.45 -6.26 -2.26
C ALA A 125 -11.42 -7.36 -1.80
N ARG A 126 -12.72 -7.28 -2.10
CA ARG A 126 -13.65 -8.42 -1.90
C ARG A 126 -13.29 -9.64 -2.75
N LEU A 127 -12.55 -9.44 -3.84
CA LEU A 127 -12.08 -10.51 -4.71
C LEU A 127 -11.29 -11.53 -3.88
N LEU A 128 -11.61 -12.82 -4.03
CA LEU A 128 -10.98 -13.93 -3.30
C LEU A 128 -11.05 -13.80 -1.75
N GLY A 129 -12.01 -13.05 -1.21
CA GLY A 129 -12.10 -12.80 0.24
C GLY A 129 -10.90 -12.02 0.80
N ARG A 130 -10.20 -11.27 -0.06
CA ARG A 130 -8.92 -10.65 0.29
C ARG A 130 -9.06 -9.59 1.38
N HIS A 131 -10.17 -8.88 1.42
CA HIS A 131 -10.48 -7.92 2.46
C HIS A 131 -10.51 -8.58 3.85
N GLU A 132 -11.23 -9.69 3.98
CA GLU A 132 -11.37 -10.46 5.21
C GLU A 132 -10.03 -11.08 5.63
N ALA A 133 -9.27 -11.61 4.67
CA ALA A 133 -7.92 -12.14 4.94
C ALA A 133 -6.98 -11.07 5.51
N LEU A 134 -6.96 -9.86 4.93
CA LEU A 134 -6.16 -8.75 5.45
C LEU A 134 -6.63 -8.31 6.85
N LEU A 135 -7.93 -8.28 7.09
CA LEU A 135 -8.47 -7.92 8.41
C LEU A 135 -8.11 -8.93 9.49
N ALA A 136 -8.10 -10.22 9.16
CA ALA A 136 -7.67 -11.29 10.07
C ALA A 136 -6.16 -11.24 10.32
N MET A 137 -5.38 -10.89 9.30
CA MET A 137 -3.91 -10.86 9.36
C MET A 137 -3.36 -9.63 10.11
N LEU A 138 -4.05 -8.48 10.08
CA LEU A 138 -3.49 -7.19 10.51
C LEU A 138 -4.20 -6.64 11.75
N PRO A 139 -3.55 -6.55 12.94
CA PRO A 139 -4.24 -6.30 14.20
C PRO A 139 -4.67 -4.83 14.44
N ALA A 140 -4.02 -3.84 13.82
CA ALA A 140 -4.33 -2.42 13.99
C ALA A 140 -4.23 -1.65 12.66
N LEU A 141 -5.37 -1.22 12.14
CA LEU A 141 -5.46 -0.49 10.88
C LEU A 141 -6.08 0.88 11.11
N HIS A 142 -5.64 1.83 10.29
CA HIS A 142 -6.28 3.12 10.11
C HIS A 142 -6.82 3.22 8.69
N CYS A 143 -7.68 4.20 8.42
CA CYS A 143 -8.11 4.55 7.07
C CYS A 143 -8.38 6.06 6.97
N LEU A 144 -8.60 6.53 5.75
CA LEU A 144 -8.98 7.92 5.47
C LEU A 144 -10.49 8.08 5.24
N GLY A 145 -11.25 7.06 5.61
CA GLY A 145 -12.68 6.97 5.41
C GLY A 145 -13.09 5.66 4.76
N THR A 146 -14.37 5.36 4.82
CA THR A 146 -14.95 4.10 4.37
C THR A 146 -16.00 4.30 3.28
N THR A 147 -16.19 3.28 2.43
CA THR A 147 -17.34 3.20 1.52
C THR A 147 -18.61 2.86 2.27
N LYS A 148 -19.77 2.90 1.58
CA LYS A 148 -21.04 2.48 2.19
C LYS A 148 -21.01 1.02 2.66
N GLU A 149 -20.26 0.15 1.97
CA GLU A 149 -20.12 -1.25 2.36
C GLU A 149 -18.99 -1.51 3.38
N GLY A 150 -18.35 -0.44 3.89
CA GLY A 150 -17.35 -0.51 4.95
C GLY A 150 -15.89 -0.65 4.50
N TYR A 151 -15.60 -0.70 3.19
CA TYR A 151 -14.22 -0.83 2.69
C TYR A 151 -13.43 0.47 2.86
N PRO A 152 -12.12 0.41 3.12
CA PRO A 152 -11.30 1.62 3.21
C PRO A 152 -11.19 2.30 1.85
N LYS A 153 -11.48 3.60 1.78
CA LYS A 153 -11.51 4.35 0.51
C LYS A 153 -10.11 4.48 -0.11
N HIS A 154 -10.08 4.41 -1.44
CA HIS A 154 -8.88 4.71 -2.22
C HIS A 154 -8.49 6.19 -2.06
N PRO A 155 -7.20 6.55 -1.91
CA PRO A 155 -6.81 7.87 -1.43
C PRO A 155 -6.80 8.96 -2.50
N LEU A 156 -6.72 8.60 -3.79
CA LEU A 156 -6.49 9.53 -4.91
C LEU A 156 -7.43 10.74 -4.92
N TYR A 157 -8.72 10.52 -4.65
CA TYR A 157 -9.77 11.54 -4.71
C TYR A 157 -10.20 12.07 -3.34
N LEU A 158 -9.51 11.68 -2.27
CA LEU A 158 -9.80 12.18 -0.93
C LEU A 158 -9.15 13.55 -0.69
N ARG A 159 -9.71 14.28 0.29
CA ARG A 159 -9.18 15.58 0.72
C ARG A 159 -7.76 15.46 1.26
N LYS A 160 -6.86 16.33 0.81
CA LYS A 160 -5.43 16.29 1.14
C LYS A 160 -5.08 16.48 2.63
N ASP A 161 -6.01 17.00 3.44
CA ASP A 161 -5.79 17.39 4.84
C ASP A 161 -6.41 16.43 5.85
N LEU A 162 -6.86 15.25 5.40
CA LEU A 162 -7.39 14.23 6.29
C LEU A 162 -6.31 13.70 7.23
N ALA A 163 -6.71 13.48 8.48
CA ALA A 163 -5.96 12.68 9.45
C ALA A 163 -6.47 11.22 9.38
N PRO A 164 -5.60 10.23 9.62
CA PRO A 164 -6.00 8.83 9.65
C PRO A 164 -6.81 8.55 10.91
N VAL A 165 -7.92 7.83 10.76
CA VAL A 165 -8.76 7.38 11.88
C VAL A 165 -8.67 5.87 12.02
N ALA A 166 -8.86 5.37 13.23
CA ALA A 166 -8.90 3.93 13.47
C ALA A 166 -9.92 3.27 12.53
N TYR A 167 -9.51 2.22 11.83
CA TYR A 167 -10.38 1.46 10.96
C TYR A 167 -11.09 0.39 11.79
N ILE A 168 -12.36 0.63 12.08
CA ILE A 168 -13.17 -0.28 12.87
C ILE A 168 -13.56 -1.47 11.99
N LYS A 169 -13.09 -2.65 12.39
CA LYS A 169 -13.42 -3.94 11.78
C LYS A 169 -14.82 -4.36 12.21
N GLU A 170 -15.85 -3.62 11.85
CA GLU A 170 -17.19 -4.04 12.25
C GLU A 170 -17.61 -5.29 11.47
N PRO A 171 -18.04 -6.36 12.14
CA PRO A 171 -18.79 -7.40 11.47
C PRO A 171 -20.10 -6.76 11.00
N ARG A 172 -20.43 -6.88 9.72
CA ARG A 172 -21.78 -6.54 9.27
C ARG A 172 -22.75 -7.33 10.14
N ARG A 173 -23.60 -6.62 10.90
CA ARG A 173 -24.86 -7.20 11.36
C ARG A 173 -25.63 -7.55 10.09
N THR A 174 -25.98 -8.83 10.01
CA THR A 174 -26.81 -9.46 8.96
C THR A 174 -28.03 -8.63 8.62
#